data_AF-A0A3D0X680-F1
#
_entry.id   AF-A0A3D0X680-F1
#
_cell.length_a   1.000
_cell.length_b   1.000
_cell.length_c   1.000
_cell.angle_alpha   90.00
_cell.angle_beta   90.00
_cell.angle_gamma   90.00
#
_symmetry.space_group_name_H-M   'P 1'
#
loop_
_entity.id
_entity.type
_entity.pdbx_description
1 polymer ?
#
loop_
_entity_poly.entity_id
_entity_poly.type
_entity_poly.pdbx_seq_one_letter_code
_entity_poly.pdbx_strand_id
1 'polypeptide(L)'
;MIKIHLSDLLGRYRITQAELARKTGIRPATICDIYNEMCDRINLEHLDRICEDLECDVADILEYQPNKIKKTGKNLILEQNGNRKKNN
;
A
#
# COMPACT_ATOMS: atom_id res chain seq x y z
N MET A 1 4.83 1.54 10.40
CA MET A 1 4.48 1.86 9.02
C MET A 1 3.95 0.61 8.37
N ILE A 2 3.10 0.76 7.36
CA ILE A 2 2.78 -0.34 6.45
C ILE A 2 3.86 -0.33 5.37
N LYS A 3 4.42 -1.50 5.08
CA LYS A 3 5.37 -1.75 4.00
C LYS A 3 4.68 -2.48 2.86
N ILE A 4 5.07 -2.17 1.63
CA ILE A 4 4.50 -2.79 0.42
C ILE A 4 5.60 -3.60 -0.28
N HIS A 5 5.36 -4.89 -0.45
CA HIS A 5 6.33 -5.87 -0.97
C HIS A 5 6.06 -6.28 -2.43
N LEU A 6 5.31 -5.46 -3.17
CA LEU A 6 4.93 -5.78 -4.54
C LEU A 6 6.17 -5.99 -5.43
N SER A 7 7.23 -5.19 -5.25
CA SER A 7 8.47 -5.32 -6.01
C SER A 7 9.15 -6.69 -5.84
N ASP A 8 9.28 -7.14 -4.59
CA ASP A 8 9.83 -8.46 -4.26
C ASP A 8 8.95 -9.59 -4.80
N LEU A 9 7.63 -9.40 -4.79
CA LEU A 9 6.67 -10.36 -5.32
C LEU A 9 6.83 -10.51 -6.84
N LEU A 10 6.86 -9.38 -7.59
CA LEU A 10 7.05 -9.42 -9.04
C LEU A 10 8.39 -10.05 -9.42
N GLY A 11 9.45 -9.77 -8.65
CA GLY A 11 10.76 -10.38 -8.84
C GLY A 11 10.73 -11.91 -8.65
N ARG A 12 10.03 -12.40 -7.62
CA ARG A 12 9.84 -13.82 -7.34
C ARG A 12 9.08 -14.53 -8.47
N TYR A 13 8.00 -13.93 -8.96
CA TYR A 13 7.18 -14.50 -10.05
C TYR A 13 7.73 -14.21 -11.46
N ARG A 14 8.82 -13.42 -11.58
CA ARG A 14 9.41 -12.99 -12.86
C ARG A 14 8.43 -12.31 -13.81
N ILE A 15 7.53 -11.50 -13.26
CA ILE A 15 6.53 -10.74 -14.00
C ILE A 15 6.88 -9.26 -14.01
N THR A 16 6.42 -8.55 -15.03
CA THR A 16 6.67 -7.10 -15.15
C THR A 16 5.49 -6.29 -14.59
N GLN A 17 5.73 -5.06 -14.16
CA GLN A 17 4.66 -4.12 -13.77
C GLN A 17 3.64 -3.92 -14.91
N ALA A 18 4.12 -3.86 -16.16
CA ALA A 18 3.27 -3.72 -17.35
C ALA A 18 2.39 -4.94 -17.59
N GLU A 19 2.90 -6.14 -17.30
CA GLU A 19 2.11 -7.37 -17.37
C GLU A 19 1.05 -7.42 -16.28
N LEU A 20 1.43 -7.15 -15.03
CA LEU A 20 0.49 -7.08 -13.91
C LEU A 20 -0.62 -6.07 -14.20
N ALA A 21 -0.29 -4.87 -14.66
CA ALA A 21 -1.27 -3.84 -15.00
C ALA A 21 -2.26 -4.30 -16.08
N ARG A 22 -1.81 -5.07 -17.08
CA ARG A 22 -2.69 -5.62 -18.12
C ARG A 22 -3.62 -6.70 -17.57
N LYS A 23 -3.07 -7.66 -16.79
CA LYS A 23 -3.85 -8.78 -16.26
C LYS A 23 -4.86 -8.33 -15.21
N THR A 24 -4.39 -7.51 -14.27
CA THR A 24 -5.22 -6.94 -13.21
C THR A 24 -6.07 -5.77 -13.69
N GLY A 25 -5.94 -5.27 -14.92
CA GLY A 25 -6.65 -4.09 -15.41
C GLY A 25 -6.50 -2.81 -14.55
N ILE A 26 -5.50 -2.76 -13.68
CA ILE A 26 -5.15 -1.58 -12.87
C ILE A 26 -4.29 -0.65 -13.74
N ARG A 27 -4.49 0.66 -13.59
CA ARG A 27 -3.71 1.65 -14.36
C ARG A 27 -2.21 1.44 -14.11
N PRO A 28 -1.35 1.48 -15.15
CA PRO A 28 0.09 1.29 -14.99
C PRO A 28 0.73 2.26 -14.00
N ALA A 29 0.26 3.51 -13.95
CA ALA A 29 0.72 4.50 -12.97
C ALA A 29 0.44 4.05 -11.53
N THR A 30 -0.74 3.48 -11.27
CA THR A 30 -1.10 2.97 -9.95
C THR A 30 -0.28 1.74 -9.56
N ILE A 31 -0.03 0.82 -10.50
CA ILE A 31 0.90 -0.30 -10.25
C ILE A 31 2.30 0.22 -9.94
N CYS A 32 2.77 1.25 -10.66
CA CYS A 32 4.06 1.89 -10.41
C CYS A 32 4.13 2.52 -9.00
N ASP A 33 3.08 3.22 -8.58
CA ASP A 33 3.01 3.82 -7.24
C ASP A 33 3.02 2.77 -6.14
N ILE A 34 2.26 1.68 -6.30
CA ILE A 34 2.24 0.56 -5.34
C ILE A 34 3.61 -0.13 -5.33
N TYR A 35 4.21 -0.39 -6.49
CA TYR A 35 5.51 -1.05 -6.64
C TYR A 35 6.64 -0.27 -5.95
N ASN A 36 6.63 1.06 -6.06
CA ASN A 36 7.65 1.93 -5.46
C ASN A 36 7.31 2.38 -4.03
N GLU A 37 6.26 1.83 -3.41
CA GLU A 37 5.78 2.24 -2.09
C GLU A 37 5.41 3.75 -1.98
N MET A 38 5.02 4.37 -3.09
CA MET A 38 4.72 5.81 -3.19
C MET A 38 3.25 6.15 -2.99
N CYS A 39 2.37 5.14 -2.87
CA CYS A 39 0.94 5.38 -2.68
C CYS A 39 0.59 5.70 -1.22
N ASP A 40 -0.09 6.83 -1.00
CA ASP A 40 -0.62 7.19 0.33
C ASP A 40 -1.86 6.36 0.72
N ARG A 41 -2.57 5.83 -0.29
CA ARG A 41 -3.79 5.05 -0.13
C ARG A 41 -3.76 3.88 -1.08
N ILE A 42 -4.20 2.73 -0.59
CA ILE A 42 -4.39 1.53 -1.41
C ILE A 42 -5.88 1.19 -1.46
N ASN A 43 -6.36 0.88 -2.66
CA ASN A 43 -7.73 0.44 -2.88
C ASN A 43 -7.82 -1.06 -2.60
N LEU A 44 -8.82 -1.50 -1.82
CA LEU A 44 -9.06 -2.92 -1.54
C LEU A 44 -9.32 -3.72 -2.82
N GLU A 45 -10.04 -3.13 -3.79
CA GLU A 45 -10.26 -3.76 -5.10
C GLU A 45 -8.95 -3.99 -5.86
N HIS A 46 -7.94 -3.12 -5.68
CA HIS A 46 -6.64 -3.34 -6.30
C HIS A 46 -5.88 -4.48 -5.63
N LEU A 47 -5.96 -4.57 -4.29
CA LEU A 47 -5.37 -5.68 -3.56
C LEU A 47 -6.00 -7.00 -3.96
N ASP A 48 -7.33 -7.06 -4.03
CA ASP A 48 -8.08 -8.25 -4.44
C ASP A 48 -7.63 -8.77 -5.80
N ARG A 49 -7.62 -7.90 -6.81
CA ARG A 49 -7.21 -8.24 -8.18
C ARG A 49 -5.73 -8.64 -8.28
N ILE A 50 -4.85 -8.04 -7.49
CA ILE A 50 -3.43 -8.43 -7.44
C ILE A 50 -3.29 -9.79 -6.77
N CYS A 51 -4.01 -10.04 -5.67
CA CYS A 51 -3.98 -11.34 -4.98
C CYS A 51 -4.51 -12.46 -5.89
N GLU A 52 -5.60 -12.20 -6.61
CA GLU A 52 -6.18 -13.14 -7.59
C GLU A 52 -5.21 -13.44 -8.75
N ASP A 53 -4.57 -12.42 -9.35
CA ASP A 53 -3.65 -12.63 -10.48
C ASP A 53 -2.34 -13.32 -10.08
N LEU A 54 -1.85 -13.07 -8.87
CA LEU A 54 -0.57 -13.59 -8.38
C LEU A 54 -0.70 -14.86 -7.53
N GLU A 55 -1.94 -15.30 -7.28
CA GLU A 55 -2.27 -16.41 -6.39
C GLU A 55 -1.54 -16.27 -5.03
N CYS A 56 -1.65 -15.08 -4.42
CA CYS A 56 -0.96 -14.74 -3.17
C CYS A 56 -1.92 -14.17 -2.11
N ASP A 57 -1.47 -14.14 -0.85
CA ASP A 57 -2.22 -13.54 0.23
C ASP A 57 -1.95 -12.04 0.35
N VAL A 58 -2.90 -11.29 0.92
CA VAL A 58 -2.71 -9.86 1.21
C VAL A 58 -1.47 -9.61 2.09
N ALA A 59 -1.13 -10.56 2.96
CA ALA A 59 0.05 -10.50 3.83
C ALA A 59 1.38 -10.61 3.06
N ASP A 60 1.37 -11.18 1.84
CA ASP A 60 2.54 -11.21 0.97
C ASP A 60 2.82 -9.84 0.33
N ILE A 61 1.77 -9.00 0.21
CA ILE A 61 1.86 -7.65 -0.35
C ILE A 61 2.08 -6.61 0.76
N LEU A 62 1.39 -6.73 1.89
CA LEU A 62 1.37 -5.72 2.95
C LEU A 62 1.94 -6.25 4.27
N GLU A 63 2.92 -5.54 4.82
CA GLU A 63 3.53 -5.87 6.12
C GLU A 63 3.37 -4.70 7.10
N TYR A 64 2.97 -5.00 8.34
CA TYR A 64 3.05 -4.02 9.42
C TYR A 64 4.43 -4.04 10.08
N GLN A 65 5.17 -2.93 9.95
CA GLN A 65 6.42 -2.71 10.66
C GLN A 65 6.23 -1.69 11.79
N PRO A 66 6.50 -2.02 13.07
CA PRO A 66 6.34 -1.07 14.17
C PRO A 66 7.13 0.24 13.96
N ASN A 67 6.48 1.39 14.16
CA ASN A 67 7.18 2.67 14.14
C ASN A 67 8.00 2.83 15.43
N LYS A 68 9.23 3.37 15.33
CA LYS A 68 10.06 3.72 16.50
C LYS A 68 9.32 4.66 17.47
N ILE A 69 8.55 5.61 16.93
CA ILE A 69 7.66 6.49 17.68
C ILE A 69 6.22 6.07 17.36
N LYS A 70 5.46 5.66 18.38
CA LYS A 70 4.05 5.30 18.22
C LYS A 70 3.26 6.53 17.76
N LYS A 71 2.34 6.36 16.81
CA LYS A 71 1.48 7.43 16.28
C LYS A 71 0.05 7.39 16.84
N THR A 72 -0.19 6.55 17.84
CA THR A 72 -1.52 6.24 18.39
C THR A 72 -1.55 6.42 19.91
N GLY A 73 -2.74 6.58 20.49
CA GLY A 73 -2.95 6.73 21.93
C GLY A 73 -2.30 8.00 22.50
N LYS A 74 -1.50 7.86 23.57
CA LYS A 74 -0.82 8.99 24.24
C LYS A 74 0.21 9.71 23.35
N ASN A 75 0.60 9.11 22.22
CA ASN A 75 1.59 9.65 21.28
C ASN A 75 0.94 10.07 19.95
N LEU A 76 -0.33 10.51 19.97
CA LEU A 76 -1.04 10.95 18.78
C LEU A 76 -0.32 12.17 18.18
N ILE A 77 0.20 12.04 16.96
CA ILE A 77 0.71 13.18 16.20
C ILE A 77 -0.52 13.99 15.74
N LEU A 78 -0.76 15.13 16.39
CA LEU A 78 -1.75 16.10 15.96
C LEU A 78 -1.16 16.86 14.76
N GLU A 79 -1.50 16.46 13.54
CA GLU A 79 -1.15 17.25 12.35
C GLU A 79 -1.82 18.63 12.44
N GLN A 80 -1.04 19.70 12.31
CA GLN A 80 -1.54 21.09 12.42
C GLN A 80 -2.56 21.47 11.32
N ASN A 81 -2.73 20.65 10.29
CA ASN A 81 -3.64 20.92 9.17
C ASN A 81 -5.03 20.28 9.34
N GLY A 82 -5.27 19.59 10.45
CA GLY A 82 -6.60 19.12 10.83
C GLY A 82 -7.37 20.24 11.52
N ASN A 83 -8.15 21.00 10.77
CA ASN A 83 -9.09 22.03 11.23
C ASN A 83 -9.94 21.52 12.41
N ARG A 84 -9.48 21.72 13.65
CA ARG A 84 -10.30 21.59 14.86
C ARG A 84 -10.63 22.99 15.32
N LYS A 85 -11.82 23.48 14.95
CA LYS A 85 -12.46 24.55 15.71
C LYS A 85 -12.56 24.06 17.16
N LYS A 86 -11.82 24.71 18.06
CA LYS A 86 -12.11 24.63 19.49
C LYS A 86 -13.49 25.25 19.66
N ASN A 87 -14.51 24.42 19.91
CA ASN A 87 -15.73 24.92 20.51
C ASN A 87 -15.40 25.25 21.96
N ASN A 88 -15.34 26.54 22.26
CA ASN A 88 -15.37 27.07 23.61
C ASN A 88 -16.84 27.27 24.01
#